data_AF-A0A285JKN0-F1
#
_entry.id   AF-A0A285JKN0-F1
#
_cell.length_a   1.000
_cell.length_b   1.000
_cell.length_c   1.000
_cell.angle_alpha   90.00
_cell.angle_beta   90.00
_cell.angle_gamma   90.00
#
_symmetry.space_group_name_H-M   'P 1'
#
loop_
_entity.id
_entity.type
_entity.pdbx_description
1 polymer ?
#
loop_
_entity_poly.entity_id
_entity_poly.type
_entity_poly.pdbx_seq_one_letter_code
_entity_poly.pdbx_strand_id
1 'polypeptide(L)'
;MMFGVATESHVGRRRRADPITYDSRPVNPREFIPVAARPSHAAPVYPGDLPERGEAIQALTREVLIRRSLEVSPTAFITIISIIQGVALGLLAQNAFARPGLLVAVQAVTMLLVLVTVFYFYLTISILLRWAPSFLDCLLPFGIAGLEIPGAFFLGNVRAWNLWLGAFWFGTFIGLWITKKWSPPSHFGKEVDAHRTLHDMLHELRLTAGTGALAVGWCGLFALLMPAGQLFWGLLGAGMVLATVAMVVARTELRSSQIHAHYGVNRPPFN
;
A
#
# COMPACT_ATOMS: atom_id res chain seq x y z
N MET A 1 -38.46 1.29 25.74
CA MET A 1 -37.87 0.04 25.23
C MET A 1 -36.36 0.15 25.47
N MET A 2 -35.75 -0.24 26.59
CA MET A 2 -35.83 -1.42 27.46
C MET A 2 -35.58 -2.75 26.74
N PHE A 3 -34.29 -3.09 26.61
CA PHE A 3 -33.65 -4.42 26.66
C PHE A 3 -32.16 -4.11 26.86
N GLY A 4 -31.36 -4.71 27.73
CA GLY A 4 -31.45 -5.93 28.50
C GLY A 4 -30.00 -6.42 28.66
N VAL A 5 -29.52 -6.47 29.90
CA VAL A 5 -28.14 -6.75 30.33
C VAL A 5 -27.75 -8.22 30.09
N ALA A 6 -26.49 -8.47 29.72
CA ALA A 6 -25.80 -9.73 30.04
C ALA A 6 -24.29 -9.49 30.19
N THR A 7 -23.82 -9.48 31.43
CA THR A 7 -22.41 -9.50 31.85
C THR A 7 -22.00 -10.95 32.10
N GLU A 8 -21.08 -11.50 31.32
CA GLU A 8 -20.42 -12.78 31.61
C GLU A 8 -19.08 -12.54 32.32
N SER A 9 -19.03 -12.99 33.56
CA SER A 9 -17.85 -13.02 34.42
C SER A 9 -17.01 -14.27 34.13
N HIS A 10 -15.86 -14.12 33.47
CA HIS A 10 -14.90 -15.22 33.33
C HIS A 10 -14.05 -15.37 34.59
N VAL A 11 -14.40 -16.41 35.35
CA VAL A 11 -13.69 -16.95 36.50
C VAL A 11 -12.31 -17.48 36.07
N GLY A 12 -11.25 -16.92 36.66
CA GLY A 12 -9.87 -17.31 36.43
C GLY A 12 -9.53 -18.70 36.96
N ARG A 13 -9.04 -19.57 36.06
CA ARG A 13 -8.35 -20.82 36.42
C ARG A 13 -6.90 -20.51 36.81
N ARG A 14 -6.61 -20.50 38.11
CA ARG A 14 -5.23 -20.56 38.64
C ARG A 14 -4.61 -21.91 38.24
N ARG A 15 -3.56 -21.88 37.41
CA ARG A 15 -2.69 -23.05 37.19
C ARG A 15 -1.89 -23.29 38.46
N ARG A 16 -1.98 -24.50 39.02
CA ARG A 16 -1.04 -25.01 40.03
C ARG A 16 0.35 -25.07 39.40
N ALA A 17 1.34 -24.51 40.07
CA ALA A 17 2.74 -24.77 39.79
C ALA A 17 3.12 -26.13 40.39
N ASP A 18 3.71 -27.00 39.58
CA ASP A 18 4.23 -28.28 40.05
C ASP A 18 5.50 -28.05 40.89
N PRO A 19 5.69 -28.81 41.98
CA PRO A 19 6.85 -28.68 42.84
C PRO A 19 8.13 -29.14 42.13
N ILE A 20 9.19 -28.34 42.25
CA ILE A 20 10.53 -28.66 41.78
C ILE A 20 11.09 -29.80 42.65
N THR A 21 11.11 -31.02 42.14
CA THR A 21 11.82 -32.15 42.74
C THR A 21 13.32 -31.96 42.55
N TYR A 22 14.05 -31.68 43.63
CA TYR A 22 15.51 -31.74 43.67
C TYR A 22 15.95 -33.21 43.79
N ASP A 23 16.60 -33.73 42.76
CA ASP A 23 17.24 -35.05 42.78
C ASP A 23 18.53 -34.97 43.62
N SER A 24 18.45 -35.40 44.87
CA SER A 24 19.53 -35.37 45.86
C SER A 24 20.37 -36.65 45.81
N ARG A 25 20.81 -37.06 44.61
CA ARG A 25 21.75 -38.18 44.49
C ARG A 25 23.16 -37.71 44.89
N PRO A 26 23.85 -38.47 45.76
CA PRO A 26 25.24 -38.18 46.11
C PRO A 26 26.11 -38.33 44.85
N VAL A 27 26.71 -37.22 44.43
CA VAL A 27 27.64 -37.18 43.30
C VAL A 27 28.86 -38.03 43.67
N ASN A 28 29.09 -39.09 42.91
CA ASN A 28 30.17 -40.04 43.14
C ASN A 28 31.52 -39.38 42.79
N PRO A 29 32.46 -39.20 43.74
CA PRO A 29 33.69 -38.43 43.52
C PRO A 29 34.71 -39.03 42.54
N ARG A 30 34.41 -40.19 41.95
CA ARG A 30 35.33 -40.92 41.05
C ARG A 30 35.02 -40.78 39.55
N GLU A 31 34.07 -39.93 39.18
CA GLU A 31 33.73 -39.66 37.77
C GLU A 31 34.36 -38.37 37.20
N PHE A 32 35.47 -37.91 37.78
CA PHE A 32 36.26 -36.84 37.16
C PHE A 32 37.16 -37.41 36.06
N ILE A 33 36.53 -37.86 34.96
CA ILE A 33 37.23 -38.02 33.69
C ILE A 33 37.36 -36.61 33.12
N PRO A 34 38.57 -36.08 32.87
CA PRO A 34 38.72 -34.86 32.08
C PRO A 34 38.21 -35.19 30.69
N VAL A 35 36.96 -34.84 30.42
CA VAL A 35 36.36 -34.92 29.10
C VAL A 35 37.15 -33.94 28.26
N ALA A 36 38.13 -34.48 27.51
CA ALA A 36 38.74 -33.80 26.39
C ALA A 36 37.64 -33.06 25.65
N ALA A 37 37.78 -31.74 25.54
CA ALA A 37 36.78 -30.82 25.03
C ALA A 37 36.05 -31.44 23.83
N ARG A 38 34.89 -32.05 24.10
CA ARG A 38 34.03 -32.55 23.05
C ARG A 38 33.65 -31.30 22.27
N PRO A 39 33.87 -31.25 20.95
CA PRO A 39 33.29 -30.19 20.15
C PRO A 39 31.83 -30.15 20.54
N SER A 40 31.40 -29.01 21.07
CA SER A 40 30.02 -28.71 21.41
C SER A 40 29.16 -29.24 20.27
N HIS A 41 28.55 -30.41 20.47
CA HIS A 41 27.58 -30.93 19.55
C HIS A 41 26.46 -29.91 19.62
N ALA A 42 26.40 -29.07 18.59
CA ALA A 42 25.27 -28.22 18.31
C ALA A 42 24.02 -29.03 18.65
N ALA A 43 23.20 -28.48 19.54
CA ALA A 43 21.92 -29.08 19.90
C ALA A 43 21.22 -29.52 18.61
N PRO A 44 20.57 -30.69 18.58
CA PRO A 44 19.84 -31.13 17.41
C PRO A 44 18.84 -30.03 17.06
N VAL A 45 19.13 -29.29 16.00
CA VAL A 45 18.22 -28.33 15.41
C VAL A 45 17.05 -29.19 14.96
N TYR A 46 15.93 -29.10 15.69
CA TYR A 46 14.73 -29.81 15.31
C TYR A 46 14.37 -29.36 13.89
N PRO A 47 13.89 -30.25 13.01
CA PRO A 47 13.44 -29.90 11.65
C PRO A 47 12.33 -28.83 11.58
N GLY A 48 11.87 -28.28 12.72
CA GLY A 48 10.97 -27.14 12.83
C GLY A 48 11.60 -25.81 13.29
N ASP A 49 12.92 -25.79 13.60
CA ASP A 49 13.66 -24.60 14.08
C ASP A 49 14.66 -24.06 13.04
N LEU A 50 14.63 -24.57 11.80
CA LEU A 50 15.29 -23.87 10.71
C LEU A 50 14.55 -22.53 10.55
N PRO A 51 15.23 -21.38 10.68
CA PRO A 51 14.60 -20.10 10.38
C PRO A 51 14.12 -20.22 8.94
N GLU A 52 12.80 -20.30 8.77
CA GLU A 52 12.20 -20.40 7.44
C GLU A 52 12.81 -19.27 6.63
N ARG A 53 13.23 -19.56 5.39
CA ARG A 53 13.94 -18.61 4.51
C ARG A 53 13.13 -17.31 4.22
N GLY A 54 11.93 -17.19 4.80
CA GLY A 54 11.08 -16.00 4.87
C GLY A 54 11.12 -15.18 6.17
N GLU A 55 11.90 -15.55 7.20
CA GLU A 55 12.01 -14.77 8.46
C GLU A 55 12.65 -13.38 8.29
N ALA A 56 13.29 -13.10 7.15
CA ALA A 56 13.81 -11.77 6.84
C ALA A 56 12.70 -10.71 6.69
N ILE A 57 11.46 -11.14 6.37
CA ILE A 57 10.31 -10.26 6.21
C ILE A 57 9.38 -10.48 7.40
N GLN A 58 9.52 -9.62 8.42
CA GLN A 58 8.64 -9.59 9.58
C GLN A 58 7.18 -9.51 9.14
N ALA A 59 6.41 -10.54 9.48
CA ALA A 59 4.97 -10.59 9.27
C ALA A 59 4.30 -9.37 9.89
N LEU A 60 3.20 -8.92 9.28
CA LEU A 60 2.42 -7.82 9.81
C LEU A 60 1.75 -8.25 11.13
N THR A 61 2.16 -7.63 12.23
CA THR A 61 1.51 -7.73 13.56
C THR A 61 0.95 -6.36 13.93
N ARG A 62 0.12 -6.31 14.99
CA ARG A 62 -0.43 -5.06 15.51
C ARG A 62 0.65 -4.04 15.85
N GLU A 63 1.70 -4.46 16.54
CA GLU A 63 2.82 -3.61 16.97
C GLU A 63 3.58 -3.07 15.76
N VAL A 64 3.81 -3.92 14.76
CA VAL A 64 4.47 -3.56 13.52
C VAL A 64 3.63 -2.56 12.71
N LEU A 65 2.32 -2.77 12.62
CA LEU A 65 1.40 -1.88 11.93
C LEU A 65 1.36 -0.49 12.57
N ILE A 66 1.22 -0.42 13.90
CA ILE A 66 1.23 0.86 14.64
C ILE A 66 2.58 1.55 14.45
N ARG A 67 3.68 0.83 14.67
CA ARG A 67 5.04 1.38 14.53
C ARG A 67 5.28 1.95 13.14
N ARG A 68 4.96 1.20 12.08
CA ARG A 68 5.14 1.67 10.69
C ARG A 68 4.25 2.86 10.37
N SER A 69 3.01 2.86 10.85
CA SER A 69 2.10 3.99 10.64
C SER A 69 2.65 5.28 11.24
N LEU A 70 3.33 5.18 12.39
CA LEU A 70 3.96 6.34 13.05
C LEU A 70 5.31 6.73 12.44
N GLU A 71 6.13 5.75 12.02
CA GLU A 71 7.47 6.01 11.47
C GLU A 71 7.45 6.50 10.01
N VAL A 72 6.59 5.90 9.17
CA VAL A 72 6.56 6.17 7.72
C VAL A 72 5.82 7.48 7.42
N SER A 73 4.74 7.76 8.16
CA SER A 73 3.83 8.87 7.86
C SER A 73 4.52 10.24 7.77
N PRO A 74 5.25 10.73 8.80
CA PRO A 74 5.79 12.10 8.76
C PRO A 74 6.83 12.30 7.66
N THR A 75 7.80 11.38 7.56
CA THR A 75 8.90 11.47 6.57
C THR A 75 8.37 11.40 5.15
N ALA A 76 7.42 10.50 4.90
CA ALA A 76 6.82 10.37 3.58
C ALA A 76 5.98 11.59 3.22
N PHE A 77 5.18 12.15 4.14
CA PHE A 77 4.44 13.39 3.87
C PHE A 77 5.37 14.55 3.51
N ILE A 78 6.50 14.71 4.21
CA ILE A 78 7.50 15.74 3.87
C ILE A 78 8.04 15.52 2.45
N THR A 79 8.34 14.27 2.10
CA THR A 79 8.85 13.93 0.76
C THR A 79 7.80 14.21 -0.32
N ILE A 80 6.55 13.82 -0.09
CA ILE A 80 5.43 14.07 -1.00
C ILE A 80 5.24 15.56 -1.22
N ILE A 81 5.18 16.33 -0.13
CA ILE A 81 5.07 17.79 -0.19
C ILE A 81 6.23 18.38 -1.00
N SER A 82 7.46 17.92 -0.76
CA SER A 82 8.66 18.43 -1.44
C SER A 82 8.65 18.12 -2.95
N ILE A 83 8.26 16.91 -3.35
CA ILE A 83 8.18 16.51 -4.78
C ILE A 83 7.05 17.27 -5.48
N ILE A 84 5.85 17.28 -4.88
CA ILE A 84 4.69 17.98 -5.44
C ILE A 84 4.97 19.47 -5.56
N GLN A 85 5.54 20.11 -4.53
CA GLN A 85 5.84 21.55 -4.55
C GLN A 85 6.99 21.91 -5.49
N GLY A 86 8.05 21.09 -5.54
CA GLY A 86 9.27 21.43 -6.28
C GLY A 86 9.18 21.23 -7.79
N VAL A 87 8.68 20.08 -8.24
CA VAL A 87 8.76 19.70 -9.66
C VAL A 87 7.38 19.78 -10.31
N ALA A 88 6.39 19.10 -9.73
CA ALA A 88 5.07 19.00 -10.34
C ALA A 88 4.34 20.34 -10.37
N LEU A 89 4.25 21.04 -9.24
CA LEU A 89 3.50 22.29 -9.15
C LEU A 89 4.16 23.42 -9.94
N GLY A 90 5.50 23.50 -9.94
CA GLY A 90 6.24 24.46 -10.76
C GLY A 90 5.97 24.28 -12.26
N LEU A 91 6.08 23.04 -12.76
CA LEU A 91 5.80 22.73 -14.16
C LEU A 91 4.32 22.91 -14.51
N LEU A 92 3.39 22.48 -13.64
CA LEU A 92 1.96 22.67 -13.85
C LEU A 92 1.59 24.15 -13.88
N ALA A 93 2.12 24.95 -12.95
CA ALA A 93 1.87 26.40 -12.90
C ALA A 93 2.45 27.09 -14.14
N GLN A 94 3.69 26.80 -14.52
CA GLN A 94 4.32 27.38 -15.70
C GLN A 94 3.51 27.09 -16.97
N ASN A 95 3.09 25.83 -17.17
CA ASN A 95 2.29 25.45 -18.34
C ASN A 95 0.87 26.05 -18.29
N ALA A 96 0.26 26.13 -17.10
CA ALA A 96 -1.07 26.72 -16.93
C ALA A 96 -1.07 28.23 -17.22
N PHE A 97 -0.06 28.97 -16.75
CA PHE A 97 0.07 30.40 -17.02
C PHE A 97 0.47 30.70 -18.45
N ALA A 98 1.25 29.82 -19.10
CA ALA A 98 1.60 29.97 -20.50
C ALA A 98 0.38 29.81 -21.44
N ARG A 99 -0.64 29.07 -21.02
CA ARG A 99 -1.86 28.79 -21.81
C ARG A 99 -3.11 28.89 -20.93
N PRO A 100 -3.52 30.11 -20.54
CA PRO A 100 -4.67 30.26 -19.67
C PRO A 100 -5.94 29.76 -20.36
N GLY A 101 -6.75 28.98 -19.64
CA GLY A 101 -8.03 28.49 -20.13
C GLY A 101 -8.71 27.59 -19.13
N LEU A 102 -10.04 27.53 -19.17
CA LEU A 102 -10.85 26.70 -18.26
C LEU A 102 -10.40 25.23 -18.30
N LEU A 103 -10.22 24.68 -19.50
CA LEU A 103 -9.76 23.30 -19.67
C LEU A 103 -8.40 23.05 -19.02
N VAL A 104 -7.45 23.96 -19.21
CA VAL A 104 -6.10 23.84 -18.66
C VAL A 104 -6.14 23.88 -17.14
N ALA A 105 -6.94 24.77 -16.55
CA ALA A 105 -7.15 24.82 -15.11
C ALA A 105 -7.74 23.52 -14.56
N VAL A 106 -8.78 22.98 -15.20
CA VAL A 106 -9.40 21.69 -14.81
C VAL A 106 -8.41 20.54 -14.93
N GLN A 107 -7.65 20.47 -16.02
CA GLN A 107 -6.62 19.44 -16.22
C GLN A 107 -5.49 19.55 -15.18
N ALA A 108 -5.06 20.76 -14.84
CA ALA A 108 -4.02 20.98 -13.83
C ALA A 108 -4.48 20.55 -12.43
N VAL A 109 -5.70 20.91 -12.02
CA VAL A 109 -6.30 20.44 -10.75
C VAL A 109 -6.47 18.93 -10.76
N THR A 110 -6.90 18.35 -11.88
CA THR A 110 -7.05 16.90 -12.03
C THR A 110 -5.71 16.19 -11.88
N MET A 111 -4.64 16.69 -12.53
CA MET A 111 -3.30 16.14 -12.38
C MET A 111 -2.78 16.23 -10.94
N LEU A 112 -3.01 17.36 -10.26
CA LEU A 112 -2.64 17.50 -8.85
C LEU A 112 -3.33 16.43 -7.98
N LEU A 113 -4.63 16.19 -8.19
CA LEU A 113 -5.36 15.17 -7.44
C LEU A 113 -4.92 13.74 -7.78
N VAL A 114 -4.55 13.47 -9.03
CA VAL A 114 -3.93 12.18 -9.42
C VAL A 114 -2.62 11.99 -8.67
N LEU A 115 -1.76 13.01 -8.59
CA LEU A 115 -0.49 12.92 -7.86
C LEU A 115 -0.70 12.63 -6.37
N VAL A 116 -1.58 13.39 -5.71
CA VAL A 116 -1.95 13.15 -4.31
C VAL A 116 -2.43 11.71 -4.12
N THR A 117 -3.26 11.20 -5.05
CA THR A 117 -3.80 9.84 -4.98
C THR A 117 -2.74 8.76 -5.17
N VAL A 118 -1.82 8.93 -6.12
CA VAL A 118 -0.71 7.98 -6.35
C VAL A 118 0.16 7.89 -5.10
N PHE A 119 0.51 9.03 -4.50
CA PHE A 119 1.31 9.05 -3.28
C PHE A 119 0.55 8.49 -2.07
N TYR A 120 -0.73 8.82 -1.92
CA TYR A 120 -1.59 8.25 -0.87
C TYR A 120 -1.67 6.72 -0.98
N PHE A 121 -1.85 6.19 -2.20
CA PHE A 121 -1.89 4.77 -2.45
C PHE A 121 -0.53 4.10 -2.18
N TYR A 122 0.56 4.70 -2.68
CA TYR A 122 1.92 4.23 -2.41
C TYR A 122 2.17 4.11 -0.90
N LEU A 123 1.85 5.16 -0.13
CA LEU A 123 1.99 5.16 1.32
C LEU A 123 1.19 4.05 1.99
N THR A 124 -0.07 3.91 1.60
CA THR A 124 -0.95 2.87 2.16
C THR A 124 -0.37 1.49 1.91
N ILE A 125 0.11 1.22 0.68
CA ILE A 125 0.71 -0.06 0.33
C ILE A 125 2.05 -0.28 1.05
N SER A 126 2.89 0.74 1.22
CA SER A 126 4.15 0.62 1.97
C SER A 126 3.95 0.35 3.47
N ILE A 127 2.83 0.80 4.04
CA ILE A 127 2.47 0.47 5.43
C ILE A 127 1.99 -0.99 5.53
N LEU A 128 1.09 -1.40 4.63
CA LEU A 128 0.46 -2.72 4.65
C LEU A 128 1.40 -3.85 4.20
N LEU A 129 2.20 -3.62 3.16
CA LEU A 129 3.11 -4.61 2.58
C LEU A 129 4.56 -4.27 2.92
N ARG A 130 5.28 -5.28 3.42
CA ARG A 130 6.73 -5.22 3.51
C ARG A 130 7.32 -5.92 2.30
N TRP A 131 8.24 -5.26 1.63
CA TRP A 131 9.19 -5.89 0.73
C TRP A 131 10.61 -5.54 1.16
N ALA A 132 11.56 -6.44 0.89
CA ALA A 132 12.95 -6.12 1.10
C ALA A 132 13.34 -5.02 0.11
N PRO A 133 13.93 -3.89 0.56
CA PRO A 133 14.31 -2.82 -0.35
C PRO A 133 15.26 -3.38 -1.40
N SER A 134 14.87 -3.24 -2.65
CA SER A 134 15.63 -3.60 -3.83
C SER A 134 16.07 -2.34 -4.54
N PHE A 135 17.07 -2.47 -5.42
CA PHE A 135 17.48 -1.37 -6.28
C PHE A 135 16.33 -0.80 -7.13
N LEU A 136 15.37 -1.64 -7.54
CA LEU A 136 14.20 -1.22 -8.30
C LEU A 136 13.26 -0.33 -7.48
N ASP A 137 13.20 -0.50 -6.16
CA ASP A 137 12.37 0.34 -5.29
C ASP A 137 12.90 1.76 -5.20
N CYS A 138 14.23 1.93 -5.28
CA CYS A 138 14.85 3.25 -5.36
C CYS A 138 14.47 3.99 -6.63
N LEU A 139 14.11 3.28 -7.71
CA LEU A 139 13.67 3.88 -8.98
C LEU A 139 12.19 4.27 -8.97
N LEU A 140 11.39 3.73 -8.05
CA LEU A 140 9.95 3.92 -8.04
C LEU A 140 9.56 5.41 -7.88
N PRO A 141 10.15 6.20 -6.96
CA PRO A 141 9.86 7.63 -6.86
C PRO A 141 10.20 8.40 -8.15
N PHE A 142 11.32 8.04 -8.82
CA PHE A 142 11.72 8.66 -10.09
C PHE A 142 10.80 8.24 -11.24
N GLY A 143 10.32 6.99 -11.23
CA GLY A 143 9.32 6.52 -12.17
C GLY A 143 8.01 7.30 -12.00
N ILE A 144 7.51 7.43 -10.77
CA ILE A 144 6.31 8.23 -10.47
C ILE A 144 6.50 9.68 -10.95
N ALA A 145 7.60 10.33 -10.58
CA ALA A 145 7.90 11.69 -11.02
C ALA A 145 8.02 11.79 -12.54
N GLY A 146 8.71 10.86 -13.20
CA GLY A 146 8.84 10.84 -14.65
C GLY A 146 7.49 10.69 -15.38
N LEU A 147 6.56 9.92 -14.81
CA LEU A 147 5.22 9.75 -15.37
C LEU A 147 4.33 11.00 -15.23
N GLU A 148 4.66 11.93 -14.34
CA GLU A 148 3.88 13.17 -14.19
C GLU A 148 4.21 14.22 -15.26
N ILE A 149 5.44 14.17 -15.78
CA ILE A 149 5.97 15.16 -16.73
C ILE A 149 5.12 15.25 -18.01
N PRO A 150 4.79 14.14 -18.71
CA PRO A 150 3.99 14.23 -19.93
C PRO A 150 2.60 14.83 -19.68
N GLY A 151 1.99 14.58 -18.52
CA GLY A 151 0.70 15.15 -18.15
C GLY A 151 0.72 16.68 -18.09
N ALA A 152 1.81 17.26 -17.56
CA ALA A 152 2.01 18.71 -17.52
C ALA A 152 2.27 19.30 -18.93
N PHE A 153 3.06 18.63 -19.77
CA PHE A 153 3.33 19.08 -21.15
C PHE A 153 2.10 19.01 -22.07
N PHE A 154 1.18 18.08 -21.82
CA PHE A 154 -0.03 17.93 -22.62
C PHE A 154 -1.20 18.82 -22.16
N LEU A 155 -0.99 19.70 -21.18
CA LEU A 155 -2.02 20.66 -20.77
C LEU A 155 -2.53 21.49 -21.96
N GLY A 156 -3.86 21.53 -22.10
CA GLY A 156 -4.57 22.17 -23.21
C GLY A 156 -4.65 21.33 -24.49
N ASN A 157 -3.82 20.29 -24.64
CA ASN A 157 -3.90 19.34 -25.74
C ASN A 157 -4.72 18.11 -25.32
N VAL A 158 -6.03 18.19 -25.52
CA VAL A 158 -7.00 17.16 -25.09
C VAL A 158 -6.65 15.76 -25.58
N ARG A 159 -6.22 15.64 -26.83
CA ARG A 159 -5.89 14.35 -27.47
C ARG A 159 -4.73 13.68 -26.76
N ALA A 160 -3.61 14.39 -26.67
CA ALA A 160 -2.40 13.87 -26.05
C ALA A 160 -2.61 13.62 -24.56
N TRP A 161 -3.30 14.52 -23.87
CA TRP A 161 -3.56 14.43 -22.44
C TRP A 161 -4.44 13.22 -22.08
N ASN A 162 -5.57 13.03 -22.77
CA ASN A 162 -6.45 11.88 -22.53
C ASN A 162 -5.81 10.56 -22.96
N LEU A 163 -5.09 10.50 -24.09
CA LEU A 163 -4.41 9.27 -24.50
C LEU A 163 -3.29 8.89 -23.53
N TRP A 164 -2.53 9.88 -23.05
CA TRP A 164 -1.53 9.64 -22.02
C TRP A 164 -2.20 9.12 -20.75
N LEU A 165 -3.23 9.78 -20.23
CA LEU A 165 -3.90 9.30 -19.02
C LEU A 165 -4.53 7.91 -19.18
N GLY A 166 -5.07 7.60 -20.36
CA GLY A 166 -5.52 6.24 -20.68
C GLY A 166 -4.39 5.22 -20.54
N ALA A 167 -3.21 5.51 -21.11
CA ALA A 167 -2.03 4.66 -20.99
C ALA A 167 -1.50 4.58 -19.55
N PHE A 168 -1.51 5.70 -18.81
CA PHE A 168 -1.13 5.76 -17.40
C PHE A 168 -2.00 4.82 -16.55
N TRP A 169 -3.32 4.93 -16.66
CA TRP A 169 -4.26 4.07 -15.94
C TRP A 169 -4.14 2.59 -16.36
N PHE A 170 -3.84 2.32 -17.62
CA PHE A 170 -3.54 0.96 -18.08
C PHE A 170 -2.26 0.42 -17.44
N GLY A 171 -1.22 1.25 -17.33
CA GLY A 171 -0.03 0.94 -16.54
C GLY A 171 -0.36 0.64 -15.07
N THR A 172 -1.24 1.44 -14.45
CA THR A 172 -1.73 1.19 -13.09
C THR A 172 -2.46 -0.15 -12.98
N PHE A 173 -3.32 -0.50 -13.94
CA PHE A 173 -3.98 -1.81 -14.00
C PHE A 173 -2.96 -2.97 -13.97
N ILE A 174 -1.90 -2.88 -14.79
CA ILE A 174 -0.83 -3.89 -14.84
C ILE A 174 -0.09 -3.92 -13.51
N GLY A 175 0.28 -2.75 -12.96
CA GLY A 175 0.96 -2.64 -11.68
C GLY A 175 0.17 -3.32 -10.55
N LEU A 176 -1.12 -3.03 -10.44
CA LEU A 176 -2.00 -3.66 -9.43
C LEU A 176 -2.12 -5.17 -9.61
N TRP A 177 -2.13 -5.66 -10.84
CA TRP A 177 -2.12 -7.10 -11.12
C TRP A 177 -0.81 -7.77 -10.67
N ILE A 178 0.33 -7.14 -10.96
CA ILE A 178 1.65 -7.61 -10.50
C ILE A 178 1.70 -7.60 -8.97
N THR A 179 1.31 -6.50 -8.33
CA THR A 179 1.28 -6.38 -6.86
C THR A 179 0.43 -7.46 -6.22
N LYS A 180 -0.76 -7.76 -6.78
CA LYS A 180 -1.60 -8.86 -6.30
C LYS A 180 -0.90 -10.21 -6.40
N LYS A 181 -0.24 -10.49 -7.53
CA LYS A 181 0.49 -11.73 -7.76
C LYS A 181 1.70 -11.89 -6.82
N TRP A 182 2.33 -10.78 -6.43
CA TRP A 182 3.55 -10.74 -5.62
C TRP A 182 3.29 -10.53 -4.11
N SER A 183 2.02 -10.59 -3.68
CA SER A 183 1.62 -10.46 -2.28
C SER A 183 1.26 -11.82 -1.69
N PRO A 184 2.24 -12.58 -1.15
CA PRO A 184 2.00 -13.89 -0.53
C PRO A 184 1.24 -13.75 0.80
N PRO A 185 0.45 -14.78 1.20
CA PRO A 185 -0.25 -14.79 2.48
C PRO A 185 0.68 -14.64 3.69
N SER A 186 1.93 -15.07 3.58
CA SER A 186 2.93 -14.99 4.66
C SER A 186 3.20 -13.57 5.14
N HIS A 187 2.93 -12.54 4.32
CA HIS A 187 3.07 -11.14 4.75
C HIS A 187 2.13 -10.75 5.90
N PHE A 188 1.01 -11.46 6.07
CA PHE A 188 -0.03 -11.16 7.07
C PHE A 188 0.03 -12.08 8.30
N GLY A 189 1.01 -12.99 8.37
CA GLY A 189 1.16 -13.90 9.50
C GLY A 189 -0.06 -14.80 9.68
N LYS A 190 -0.73 -14.68 10.83
CA LYS A 190 -1.92 -15.48 11.17
C LYS A 190 -3.23 -14.90 10.63
N GLU A 191 -3.23 -13.64 10.20
CA GLU A 191 -4.44 -12.92 9.77
C GLU A 191 -4.73 -13.14 8.28
N VAL A 192 -5.19 -14.35 7.92
CA VAL A 192 -5.50 -14.71 6.53
C VAL A 192 -6.61 -13.84 5.94
N ASP A 193 -7.57 -13.38 6.75
CA ASP A 193 -8.67 -12.54 6.28
C ASP A 193 -8.22 -11.12 5.93
N ALA A 194 -7.18 -10.60 6.59
CA ALA A 194 -6.55 -9.34 6.21
C ALA A 194 -5.89 -9.43 4.83
N HIS A 195 -5.24 -10.57 4.53
CA HIS A 195 -4.66 -10.84 3.21
C HIS A 195 -5.73 -10.93 2.11
N ARG A 196 -6.84 -11.64 2.37
CA ARG A 196 -7.99 -11.70 1.45
C ARG A 196 -8.56 -10.30 1.18
N THR A 197 -8.74 -9.50 2.23
CA THR A 197 -9.24 -8.13 2.12
C THR A 197 -8.31 -7.25 1.25
N LEU A 198 -6.98 -7.39 1.39
CA LEU A 198 -6.03 -6.73 0.49
C LEU A 198 -6.20 -7.20 -0.97
N HIS A 199 -6.32 -8.50 -1.20
CA HIS A 199 -6.47 -9.06 -2.56
C HIS A 199 -7.77 -8.65 -3.24
N ASP A 200 -8.83 -8.47 -2.48
CA ASP A 200 -10.11 -7.92 -2.93
C ASP A 200 -9.98 -6.43 -3.24
N MET A 201 -9.31 -5.66 -2.36
CA MET A 201 -8.99 -4.25 -2.63
C MET A 201 -8.22 -4.10 -3.94
N LEU A 202 -7.12 -4.82 -4.12
CA LEU A 202 -6.31 -4.76 -5.35
C LEU A 202 -7.10 -5.18 -6.58
N HIS A 203 -8.04 -6.13 -6.44
CA HIS A 203 -8.92 -6.53 -7.53
C HIS A 203 -9.89 -5.42 -7.93
N GLU A 204 -10.58 -4.81 -6.96
CA GLU A 204 -11.50 -3.69 -7.18
C GLU A 204 -10.79 -2.49 -7.79
N LEU A 205 -9.62 -2.12 -7.25
CA LEU A 205 -8.79 -1.04 -7.77
C LEU A 205 -8.30 -1.33 -9.19
N ARG A 206 -7.93 -2.58 -9.48
CA ARG A 206 -7.54 -3.00 -10.83
C ARG A 206 -8.69 -2.83 -11.81
N LEU A 207 -9.89 -3.30 -11.47
CA LEU A 207 -11.06 -3.12 -12.33
C LEU A 207 -11.36 -1.63 -12.56
N THR A 208 -11.30 -0.83 -11.49
CA THR A 208 -11.49 0.63 -11.53
C THR A 208 -10.49 1.31 -12.46
N ALA A 209 -9.19 0.98 -12.34
CA ALA A 209 -8.14 1.50 -13.20
C ALA A 209 -8.33 1.06 -14.66
N GLY A 210 -8.70 -0.19 -14.90
CA GLY A 210 -9.00 -0.70 -16.25
C GLY A 210 -10.17 0.03 -16.91
N THR A 211 -11.26 0.23 -16.18
CA THR A 211 -12.42 1.00 -16.67
C THR A 211 -12.06 2.47 -16.91
N GLY A 212 -11.26 3.08 -16.03
CA GLY A 212 -10.78 4.45 -16.18
C GLY A 212 -9.87 4.62 -17.40
N ALA A 213 -8.93 3.68 -17.60
CA ALA A 213 -8.04 3.66 -18.75
C ALA A 213 -8.80 3.65 -20.07
N LEU A 214 -9.80 2.76 -20.16
CA LEU A 214 -10.66 2.62 -21.31
C LEU A 214 -11.51 3.88 -21.55
N ALA A 215 -12.21 4.37 -20.52
CA ALA A 215 -13.07 5.55 -20.63
C ALA A 215 -12.30 6.81 -21.07
N VAL A 216 -11.14 7.08 -20.44
CA VAL A 216 -10.31 8.25 -20.76
C VAL A 216 -9.62 8.06 -22.11
N GLY A 217 -9.18 6.84 -22.44
CA GLY A 217 -8.64 6.50 -23.77
C GLY A 217 -9.66 6.75 -24.88
N TRP A 218 -10.93 6.37 -24.69
CA TRP A 218 -12.01 6.69 -25.63
C TRP A 218 -12.23 8.19 -25.77
N CYS A 219 -12.18 8.97 -24.68
CA CYS A 219 -12.25 10.43 -24.77
C CYS A 219 -11.10 11.00 -25.62
N GLY A 220 -9.90 10.44 -25.52
CA GLY A 220 -8.75 10.79 -26.36
C GLY A 220 -8.96 10.45 -27.84
N LEU A 221 -9.46 9.25 -28.13
CA LEU A 221 -9.78 8.81 -29.50
C LEU A 221 -10.90 9.66 -30.13
N PHE A 222 -11.97 9.95 -29.39
CA PHE A 222 -13.04 10.80 -29.90
C PHE A 222 -12.59 12.25 -30.08
N ALA A 223 -11.71 12.77 -29.23
CA ALA A 223 -11.09 14.07 -29.44
C ALA A 223 -10.18 14.11 -30.68
N LEU A 224 -9.61 12.98 -31.10
CA LEU A 224 -8.90 12.88 -32.38
C LEU A 224 -9.88 12.95 -33.56
N LEU A 225 -10.97 12.19 -33.50
CA LEU A 225 -11.96 12.06 -34.57
C LEU A 225 -12.85 13.30 -34.72
N MET A 226 -13.09 14.06 -33.64
CA MET A 226 -13.95 15.25 -33.61
C MET A 226 -13.19 16.49 -33.14
N PRO A 227 -12.43 17.17 -34.02
CA PRO A 227 -11.65 18.36 -33.67
C PRO A 227 -12.48 19.47 -33.01
N ALA A 228 -13.70 19.73 -33.47
CA ALA A 228 -14.57 20.78 -32.92
C ALA A 228 -14.99 20.52 -31.45
N GLY A 229 -14.94 19.27 -30.99
CA GLY A 229 -15.37 18.87 -29.65
C GLY A 229 -14.28 18.84 -28.59
N GLN A 230 -13.09 19.43 -28.81
CA GLN A 230 -11.95 19.33 -27.88
C GLN A 230 -12.36 19.64 -26.43
N LEU A 231 -13.01 20.79 -26.21
CA LEU A 231 -13.36 21.23 -24.84
C LEU A 231 -14.26 20.21 -24.14
N PHE A 232 -15.28 19.71 -24.82
CA PHE A 232 -16.20 18.70 -24.28
C PHE A 232 -15.46 17.41 -23.91
N TRP A 233 -14.67 16.85 -24.84
CA TRP A 233 -13.93 15.59 -24.59
C TRP A 233 -12.81 15.76 -23.56
N GLY A 234 -12.25 16.96 -23.42
CA GLY A 234 -11.28 17.30 -22.40
C GLY A 234 -11.90 17.35 -21.01
N LEU A 235 -13.03 18.03 -20.86
CA LEU A 235 -13.76 18.11 -19.59
C LEU A 235 -14.35 16.75 -19.19
N LEU A 236 -14.88 15.98 -20.14
CA LEU A 236 -15.39 14.64 -19.90
C LEU A 236 -14.26 13.70 -19.44
N GLY A 237 -13.11 13.72 -20.14
CA GLY A 237 -11.93 12.95 -19.76
C GLY A 237 -11.45 13.28 -18.35
N ALA A 238 -11.35 14.57 -18.01
CA ALA A 238 -11.01 15.01 -16.66
C ALA A 238 -12.03 14.53 -15.61
N GLY A 239 -13.34 14.64 -15.90
CA GLY A 239 -14.41 14.13 -15.04
C GLY A 239 -14.31 12.62 -14.77
N MET A 240 -13.99 11.83 -15.80
CA MET A 240 -13.78 10.39 -15.67
C MET A 240 -12.56 10.06 -14.79
N VAL A 241 -11.47 10.81 -14.93
CA VAL A 241 -10.30 10.68 -14.06
C VAL A 241 -10.64 11.01 -12.62
N LEU A 242 -11.34 12.12 -12.36
CA LEU A 242 -11.75 12.51 -11.01
C LEU A 242 -12.67 11.47 -10.35
N ALA A 243 -13.62 10.91 -11.11
CA ALA A 243 -14.47 9.82 -10.62
C ALA A 243 -13.65 8.56 -10.27
N THR A 244 -12.67 8.22 -11.11
CA THR A 244 -11.75 7.09 -10.87
C THR A 244 -10.90 7.33 -9.62
N VAL A 245 -10.34 8.54 -9.47
CA VAL A 245 -9.58 8.96 -8.29
C VAL A 245 -10.43 8.85 -7.01
N ALA A 246 -11.64 9.40 -7.02
CA ALA A 246 -12.54 9.33 -5.87
C ALA A 246 -12.85 7.88 -5.46
N MET A 247 -13.10 7.01 -6.45
CA MET A 247 -13.33 5.58 -6.21
C MET A 247 -12.08 4.91 -5.63
N VAL A 248 -10.89 5.17 -6.19
CA VAL A 248 -9.63 4.61 -5.69
C VAL A 248 -9.39 5.01 -4.23
N VAL A 249 -9.56 6.29 -3.89
CA VAL A 249 -9.41 6.79 -2.52
C VAL A 249 -10.41 6.12 -1.59
N ALA A 250 -11.70 6.12 -1.95
CA ALA A 250 -12.76 5.57 -1.12
C ALA A 250 -12.57 4.06 -0.85
N ARG A 251 -12.24 3.28 -1.88
CA ARG A 251 -11.98 1.84 -1.74
C ARG A 251 -10.74 1.57 -0.90
N THR A 252 -9.69 2.36 -1.09
CA THR A 252 -8.45 2.22 -0.32
C THR A 252 -8.68 2.53 1.17
N GLU A 253 -9.38 3.61 1.50
CA GLU A 253 -9.71 3.95 2.90
C GLU A 253 -10.57 2.87 3.57
N LEU A 254 -11.65 2.43 2.92
CA LEU A 254 -12.54 1.41 3.47
C LEU A 254 -11.83 0.07 3.72
N ARG A 255 -11.05 -0.41 2.74
CA ARG A 255 -10.36 -1.70 2.84
C ARG A 255 -9.15 -1.64 3.77
N SER A 256 -8.43 -0.52 3.78
CA SER A 256 -7.34 -0.30 4.73
C SER A 256 -7.86 -0.28 6.17
N SER A 257 -8.98 0.40 6.44
CA SER A 257 -9.63 0.39 7.76
C SER A 257 -10.03 -1.02 8.20
N GLN A 258 -10.63 -1.82 7.31
CA GLN A 258 -10.94 -3.24 7.57
C GLN A 258 -9.69 -4.05 7.92
N ILE A 259 -8.59 -3.88 7.18
CA ILE A 259 -7.31 -4.55 7.47
C ILE A 259 -6.80 -4.14 8.86
N HIS A 260 -6.85 -2.85 9.22
CA HIS A 260 -6.43 -2.39 10.56
C HIS A 260 -7.29 -2.99 11.68
N ALA A 261 -8.60 -3.14 11.45
CA ALA A 261 -9.51 -3.74 12.41
C ALA A 261 -9.17 -5.21 12.72
N HIS A 262 -8.71 -5.99 11.73
CA HIS A 262 -8.20 -7.35 11.96
C HIS A 262 -7.03 -7.39 12.95
N TYR A 263 -6.23 -6.33 13.01
CA TYR A 263 -5.13 -6.19 13.98
C TYR A 263 -5.53 -5.50 15.29
N GLY A 264 -6.83 -5.29 15.54
CA GLY A 264 -7.30 -4.58 16.74
C GLY A 264 -6.84 -3.11 16.80
N VAL A 265 -6.64 -2.49 15.63
CA VAL A 265 -6.35 -1.06 15.49
C VAL A 265 -7.59 -0.39 14.91
N ASN A 266 -8.31 0.36 15.74
CA ASN A 266 -9.50 1.07 15.30
C ASN A 266 -9.09 2.37 14.58
N ARG A 267 -9.21 2.38 13.25
CA ARG A 267 -9.03 3.56 12.41
C ARG A 267 -10.35 3.82 11.68
N PRO A 268 -11.14 4.85 12.06
CA PRO A 268 -12.32 5.22 11.30
C PRO A 268 -11.93 5.56 9.86
N PRO A 269 -12.75 5.20 8.87
CA PRO A 269 -12.55 5.68 7.50
C PRO A 269 -12.75 7.20 7.46
N PHE A 270 -11.85 7.92 6.77
CA PHE A 270 -11.94 9.38 6.52
C PHE A 270 -11.81 10.30 7.75
N ASN A 271 -10.93 9.97 8.69
CA ASN A 271 -10.54 10.90 9.78
C ASN A 271 -9.84 12.17 9.29
#